data_AF-A0A3G1KRX1-F1
#
_entry.id   AF-A0A3G1KRX1-F1
#
_cell.length_a   1.000
_cell.length_b   1.000
_cell.length_c   1.000
_cell.angle_alpha   90.00
_cell.angle_beta   90.00
_cell.angle_gamma   90.00
#
_symmetry.space_group_name_H-M   'P 1'
#
loop_
_entity.id
_entity.type
_entity.pdbx_description
1 polymer ?
#
loop_
_entity_poly.entity_id
_entity_poly.type
_entity_poly.pdbx_seq_one_letter_code
_entity_poly.pdbx_strand_id
1 'polypeptide(L)'
;MHQQQNQLQEALNAAQQAQQILKQANNSPDPQLIQKAQQQVQKGQQALQQAQSQPGAQSNAQFQQIQQQLNQTQQTITQTQRVLNPQQSQTQRPDVH
;
A
#
# COMPACT_ATOMS: atom_id res chain seq x y z
N MET A 1 -25.33 -4.07 -3.11
CA MET A 1 -24.46 -4.11 -4.31
C MET A 1 -23.77 -2.78 -4.58
N HIS A 2 -24.44 -1.61 -4.57
CA HIS A 2 -23.78 -0.31 -4.86
C HIS A 2 -22.68 0.12 -3.88
N GLN A 3 -22.81 -0.17 -2.57
CA GLN A 3 -21.79 0.24 -1.59
C GLN A 3 -20.45 -0.47 -1.76
N GLN A 4 -20.46 -1.77 -2.09
CA GLN A 4 -19.23 -2.54 -2.32
C GLN A 4 -18.43 -1.99 -3.51
N GLN A 5 -19.13 -1.65 -4.59
CA GLN A 5 -18.50 -1.09 -5.79
C GLN A 5 -17.82 0.25 -5.49
N ASN A 6 -18.47 1.10 -4.69
CA ASN A 6 -17.91 2.40 -4.30
C ASN A 6 -16.62 2.25 -3.46
N GLN A 7 -16.60 1.29 -2.53
CA GLN A 7 -15.43 1.02 -1.70
C GLN A 7 -14.28 0.39 -2.48
N LEU A 8 -14.57 -0.54 -3.40
CA LEU A 8 -13.58 -1.09 -4.32
C LEU A 8 -12.98 0.01 -5.21
N GLN A 9 -13.80 0.93 -5.70
CA GLN A 9 -13.35 2.02 -6.54
C GLN A 9 -12.47 3.02 -5.77
N GLU A 10 -12.82 3.31 -4.52
CA GLU A 10 -11.98 4.12 -3.63
C GLU A 10 -10.65 3.44 -3.34
N ALA A 11 -10.67 2.12 -3.07
CA ALA A 11 -9.47 1.34 -2.85
C ALA A 11 -8.55 1.28 -4.09
N LEU A 12 -9.14 1.13 -5.28
CA LEU A 12 -8.41 1.17 -6.55
C LEU A 12 -7.77 2.55 -6.77
N ASN A 13 -8.52 3.63 -6.51
CA ASN A 13 -8.02 4.99 -6.69
C ASN A 13 -6.84 5.27 -5.75
N ALA A 14 -6.97 4.87 -4.49
CA ALA A 14 -5.90 4.99 -3.50
C ALA A 14 -4.66 4.16 -3.89
N ALA A 15 -4.85 2.93 -4.39
CA ALA A 15 -3.77 2.10 -4.90
C ALA A 15 -3.05 2.75 -6.10
N GLN A 16 -3.80 3.29 -7.06
CA GLN A 16 -3.23 4.00 -8.22
C GLN A 16 -2.45 5.25 -7.81
N GLN A 17 -3.00 6.06 -6.89
CA GLN A 17 -2.29 7.22 -6.35
C GLN A 17 -0.99 6.80 -5.67
N ALA A 18 -1.03 5.78 -4.82
CA ALA A 18 0.16 5.28 -4.15
C ALA A 18 1.23 4.80 -5.14
N GLN A 19 0.84 4.13 -6.23
CA GLN A 19 1.78 3.72 -7.29
C GLN A 19 2.40 4.91 -8.02
N GLN A 20 1.65 5.96 -8.31
CA GLN A 20 2.21 7.16 -8.95
C GLN A 20 3.18 7.89 -8.03
N ILE A 21 2.82 8.03 -6.75
CA ILE A 21 3.68 8.64 -5.74
C ILE A 21 4.96 7.81 -5.58
N LEU A 22 4.85 6.48 -5.58
CA LEU A 22 6.01 5.59 -5.57
C LEU A 22 6.91 5.75 -6.79
N LYS A 23 6.35 5.87 -7.99
CA LYS A 23 7.14 6.13 -9.21
C LYS A 23 7.93 7.44 -9.08
N GLN A 24 7.29 8.48 -8.54
CA GLN A 24 7.96 9.75 -8.27
C GLN A 24 9.04 9.57 -7.20
N ALA A 25 8.75 8.88 -6.10
CA ALA A 25 9.69 8.61 -5.02
C ALA A 25 10.87 7.73 -5.46
N ASN A 26 10.69 6.89 -6.49
CA ASN A 26 11.76 6.08 -7.07
C ASN A 26 12.69 6.94 -7.95
N ASN A 27 12.14 7.89 -8.71
CA ASN A 27 12.93 8.85 -9.50
C ASN A 27 13.59 9.93 -8.63
N SER A 28 12.94 10.32 -7.55
CA SER A 28 13.40 11.32 -6.60
C SER A 28 13.14 10.80 -5.20
N PRO A 29 14.14 10.19 -4.55
CA PRO A 29 14.00 9.63 -3.21
C PRO A 29 13.66 10.74 -2.22
N ASP A 30 12.37 10.90 -1.96
CA ASP A 30 11.80 11.87 -1.04
C ASP A 30 10.96 11.16 0.04
N PRO A 31 11.28 11.38 1.32
CA PRO A 31 10.58 10.71 2.43
C PRO A 31 9.12 11.16 2.59
N GLN A 32 8.74 12.38 2.18
CA GLN A 32 7.35 12.84 2.22
C GLN A 32 6.51 12.12 1.16
N LEU A 33 7.06 11.86 -0.02
CA LEU A 33 6.39 11.04 -1.04
C LEU A 33 6.14 9.63 -0.53
N ILE A 34 7.13 9.00 0.11
CA ILE A 34 6.94 7.67 0.70
C ILE A 34 5.86 7.66 1.77
N GLN A 35 5.83 8.65 2.67
CA GLN A 35 4.75 8.76 3.66
C GLN A 35 3.38 8.94 2.99
N LYS A 36 3.27 9.79 1.96
CA LYS A 36 2.03 9.96 1.19
C LYS A 36 1.59 8.65 0.54
N ALA A 37 2.50 7.92 -0.10
CA ALA A 37 2.19 6.62 -0.70
C ALA A 37 1.69 5.62 0.36
N GLN A 38 2.31 5.59 1.54
CA GLN A 38 1.90 4.73 2.66
C GLN A 38 0.50 5.07 3.15
N GLN A 39 0.18 6.36 3.27
CA GLN A 39 -1.13 6.84 3.69
C GLN A 39 -2.22 6.47 2.67
N GLN A 40 -1.91 6.54 1.37
CA GLN A 40 -2.82 6.12 0.29
C GLN A 40 -3.04 4.59 0.31
N VAL A 41 -1.98 3.80 0.51
CA VAL A 41 -2.15 2.34 0.67
C VAL A 41 -3.00 2.01 1.88
N GLN A 42 -2.80 2.67 3.03
CA GLN A 42 -3.64 2.47 4.21
C GLN A 42 -5.11 2.81 3.93
N LYS A 43 -5.38 3.95 3.29
CA LYS A 43 -6.74 4.30 2.83
C LYS A 43 -7.35 3.20 1.95
N GLY A 44 -6.58 2.73 0.97
CA GLY A 44 -7.06 1.69 0.06
C GLY A 44 -7.31 0.36 0.76
N GLN A 45 -6.45 -0.03 1.70
CA GLN A 45 -6.65 -1.23 2.51
C GLN A 45 -7.88 -1.10 3.40
N GLN A 46 -8.12 0.07 3.99
CA GLN A 46 -9.27 0.30 4.85
C GLN A 46 -10.59 0.25 4.07
N ALA A 47 -10.64 0.86 2.88
CA ALA A 47 -11.78 0.76 1.96
C ALA A 47 -11.98 -0.67 1.47
N LEU A 48 -10.90 -1.39 1.14
CA LEU A 48 -10.95 -2.79 0.76
C LEU A 48 -11.50 -3.66 1.92
N GLN A 49 -11.06 -3.43 3.15
CA GLN A 49 -11.48 -4.20 4.33
C GLN A 49 -12.96 -3.96 4.64
N GLN A 50 -13.45 -2.73 4.48
CA GLN A 50 -14.88 -2.44 4.54
C GLN A 50 -15.66 -3.17 3.44
N ALA A 51 -15.08 -3.30 2.24
CA ALA A 51 -15.70 -4.03 1.15
C ALA A 51 -15.77 -5.52 1.48
N GLN A 52 -14.71 -6.07 2.10
CA GLN A 52 -14.63 -7.47 2.55
C GLN A 52 -15.68 -7.82 3.59
N SER A 53 -16.05 -6.87 4.46
CA SER A 53 -17.09 -7.05 5.47
C SER A 53 -18.48 -7.33 4.88
N GLN A 54 -18.67 -7.16 3.57
CA GLN A 54 -19.90 -7.56 2.88
C GLN A 54 -19.81 -9.02 2.38
N PRO A 55 -20.85 -9.84 2.61
CA PRO A 55 -20.90 -11.21 2.10
C PRO A 55 -20.77 -11.23 0.58
N GLY A 56 -19.85 -12.06 0.07
CA GLY A 56 -19.55 -12.21 -1.37
C GLY A 56 -18.43 -11.32 -1.92
N ALA A 57 -17.91 -10.36 -1.14
CA ALA A 57 -16.83 -9.47 -1.58
C ALA A 57 -15.52 -10.19 -1.88
N GLN A 58 -15.19 -11.20 -1.08
CA GLN A 58 -13.92 -11.94 -1.18
C GLN A 58 -13.82 -12.78 -2.48
N SER A 59 -14.95 -13.16 -3.07
CA SER A 59 -15.02 -13.84 -4.37
C SER A 59 -14.97 -12.88 -5.56
N ASN A 60 -14.98 -11.57 -5.33
CA ASN A 60 -14.97 -10.61 -6.41
C ASN A 60 -13.55 -10.50 -7.00
N ALA A 61 -13.41 -10.74 -8.31
CA ALA A 61 -12.10 -10.66 -8.99
C ALA A 61 -11.45 -9.28 -8.80
N GLN A 62 -12.25 -8.22 -8.79
CA GLN A 62 -11.80 -6.86 -8.57
C GLN A 62 -11.22 -6.65 -7.16
N PHE A 63 -11.81 -7.29 -6.14
CA PHE A 63 -11.30 -7.26 -4.78
C PHE A 63 -9.90 -7.87 -4.70
N GLN A 64 -9.71 -9.06 -5.28
CA GLN A 64 -8.41 -9.74 -5.29
C GLN A 64 -7.35 -8.94 -6.05
N GLN A 65 -7.74 -8.31 -7.18
CA GLN A 65 -6.85 -7.49 -7.97
C GLN A 65 -6.36 -6.25 -7.19
N ILE A 66 -7.28 -5.54 -6.52
CA ILE A 66 -6.93 -4.37 -5.70
C ILE A 66 -6.08 -4.80 -4.49
N GLN A 67 -6.41 -5.93 -3.86
CA GLN A 67 -5.64 -6.47 -2.75
C GLN A 67 -4.19 -6.75 -3.16
N GLN A 68 -3.98 -7.41 -4.30
CA GLN A 68 -2.63 -7.65 -4.85
C GLN A 68 -1.91 -6.34 -5.17
N GLN A 69 -2.62 -5.35 -5.73
CA GLN A 69 -2.03 -4.07 -6.09
C GLN A 69 -1.59 -3.27 -4.87
N LEU A 70 -2.42 -3.21 -3.83
CA LEU A 70 -2.08 -2.58 -2.55
C LEU A 70 -0.91 -3.28 -1.86
N ASN A 71 -0.89 -4.61 -1.88
CA ASN A 71 0.19 -5.39 -1.25
C ASN A 71 1.53 -5.17 -1.97
N GLN A 72 1.55 -5.21 -3.31
CA GLN A 72 2.76 -4.88 -4.10
C GLN A 72 3.25 -3.45 -3.85
N THR A 73 2.31 -2.51 -3.75
CA THR A 73 2.61 -1.11 -3.46
C THR A 73 3.23 -0.97 -2.06
N GLN A 74 2.67 -1.64 -1.04
CA GLN A 74 3.20 -1.63 0.32
C GLN A 74 4.61 -2.20 0.42
N GLN A 75 4.90 -3.29 -0.30
CA GLN A 75 6.26 -3.85 -0.36
C GLN A 75 7.25 -2.90 -1.01
N THR A 76 6.83 -2.23 -2.09
CA THR A 76 7.67 -1.22 -2.76
C THR A 76 7.94 -0.04 -1.83
N ILE A 77 6.91 0.50 -1.15
CA ILE A 77 7.08 1.57 -0.15
C ILE A 77 8.10 1.18 0.91
N THR A 78 7.98 -0.03 1.45
CA THR A 78 8.89 -0.54 2.48
C THR A 78 10.32 -0.66 1.96
N GLN A 79 10.51 -1.13 0.73
CA GLN A 79 11.83 -1.19 0.08
C GLN A 79 12.42 0.22 -0.12
N THR A 80 11.66 1.14 -0.70
CA THR A 80 12.14 2.50 -0.96
C THR A 80 12.42 3.23 0.36
N GLN A 81 11.59 3.03 1.39
CA GLN A 81 11.82 3.57 2.73
C GLN A 81 13.10 3.03 3.38
N ARG A 82 13.46 1.75 3.16
CA ARG A 82 14.75 1.19 3.60
C ARG A 82 15.96 1.80 2.88
N VAL A 83 15.83 2.07 1.58
CA VAL A 83 16.90 2.71 0.79
C VAL A 83 17.09 4.17 1.20
N LEU A 84 15.97 4.86 1.45
CA LEU A 84 15.95 6.24 1.93
C LEU A 84 16.40 6.42 3.37
N ASN A 85 16.10 5.44 4.22
CA ASN A 85 16.44 5.46 5.64
C ASN A 85 17.27 4.20 6.03
N PRO A 86 18.50 4.07 5.52
CA PRO A 86 19.34 2.90 5.77
C PRO A 86 19.75 2.75 7.25
N GLN A 87 19.66 3.83 8.04
CA GLN A 87 20.14 3.88 9.43
C GLN A 87 19.31 3.06 10.43
N GLN A 88 18.09 2.62 10.11
CA GLN A 88 17.31 1.77 11.05
C GLN A 88 17.49 0.27 10.83
N SER A 89 18.20 -0.16 9.78
CA SER A 89 18.44 -1.59 9.52
C SER A 89 19.62 -2.19 10.31
N GLN A 90 20.34 -1.39 11.11
CA GLN A 90 21.55 -1.83 11.84
C GLN A 90 21.35 -2.10 13.34
N THR A 91 20.15 -1.92 13.91
CA THR A 91 19.91 -2.19 15.35
C THR A 91 19.51 -3.65 15.65
N GLN A 92 19.79 -4.58 14.73
CA GLN A 92 19.76 -6.01 14.98
C GLN A 92 21.09 -6.64 14.54
N ARG A 93 22.21 -6.13 15.06
CA ARG A 93 23.33 -7.03 15.34
C ARG A 93 22.97 -7.69 16.67
N PRO A 94 22.49 -8.95 16.71
CA PRO A 94 22.72 -9.75 17.90
C PRO A 94 24.24 -9.85 18.03
N ASP A 95 24.79 -9.05 18.92
CA ASP A 95 26.09 -9.31 19.51
C ASP A 95 25.94 -10.65 20.23
N VAL A 96 26.31 -11.73 19.56
CA VAL A 96 26.39 -13.07 20.14
C VAL A 96 27.76 -13.64 19.83
N HIS A 97 28.61 -13.52 20.86
CA HIS A 97 29.84 -14.26 21.18
C HIS A 97 30.95 -14.41 20.14
#